data_AF-A0A1I7XYG9-F1
#
_entry.id   AF-A0A1I7XYG9-F1
#
_cell.length_a   1.000
_cell.length_b   1.000
_cell.length_c   1.000
_cell.angle_alpha   90.00
_cell.angle_beta   90.00
_cell.angle_gamma   90.00
#
_symmetry.space_group_name_H-M   'P 1'
#
loop_
_entity.id
_entity.type
_entity.pdbx_description
1 polymer ?
#
loop_
_entity_poly.entity_id
_entity_poly.type
_entity_poly.pdbx_seq_one_letter_code
_entity_poly.pdbx_strand_id
1 'polypeptide(L)'
;MYYGIFEKIPLVGRIALDMADDDLEIYKLWRVRKTCMQMCHDRGYLVTQEELDQPLESFIELHGDKPSQGRPSRNDLTVLVAHTDDPTDQLFVFFPEEPKIGIKTIKAICQQM
;
A
#
# COMPACT_ATOMS: atom_id res chain seq x y z
N MET A 1 -11.81 -30.19 -9.91
CA MET A 1 -12.73 -29.91 -11.04
C MET A 1 -13.56 -28.65 -10.75
N TYR A 2 -12.94 -27.52 -10.41
CA TYR A 2 -13.61 -26.24 -10.12
C TYR A 2 -13.08 -25.13 -11.04
N TYR A 3 -13.05 -25.38 -12.34
CA TYR A 3 -12.59 -24.42 -13.37
C TYR A 3 -13.76 -23.90 -14.24
N GLY A 4 -14.98 -23.82 -13.70
CA GLY A 4 -16.17 -23.58 -14.54
C GLY A 4 -17.18 -22.53 -14.05
N ILE A 5 -16.98 -21.88 -12.90
CA ILE A 5 -18.00 -20.94 -12.36
C ILE A 5 -17.74 -19.49 -12.80
N PHE A 6 -16.52 -19.16 -13.24
CA PHE A 6 -16.15 -17.77 -13.58
C PHE A 6 -16.61 -17.28 -14.95
N GLU A 7 -17.07 -18.17 -15.84
CA GLU A 7 -17.31 -17.83 -17.26
C GLU A 7 -18.75 -17.33 -17.56
N LYS A 8 -19.68 -17.41 -16.60
CA LYS A 8 -21.09 -17.02 -16.80
C LYS A 8 -21.59 -15.86 -15.95
N ILE A 9 -20.70 -15.09 -15.32
CA ILE A 9 -21.11 -13.86 -14.64
C ILE A 9 -21.28 -12.78 -15.71
N PRO A 10 -22.49 -12.18 -15.86
CA PRO A 10 -22.69 -11.07 -16.81
C PRO A 10 -21.72 -9.93 -16.49
N LEU A 11 -21.24 -9.20 -17.50
CA LEU A 11 -20.22 -8.14 -17.34
C LEU A 11 -20.55 -7.16 -16.20
N VAL A 12 -21.83 -6.82 -16.01
CA VAL A 12 -22.33 -5.98 -14.91
C VAL A 12 -22.09 -6.61 -13.54
N GLY A 13 -22.29 -7.92 -13.39
CA GLY A 13 -22.02 -8.66 -12.16
C GLY A 13 -20.54 -8.84 -11.87
N ARG A 14 -19.68 -8.86 -12.91
CA ARG A 14 -18.21 -8.91 -12.72
C ARG A 14 -17.68 -7.56 -12.25
N ILE A 15 -18.14 -6.46 -12.84
CA ILE A 15 -17.80 -5.09 -12.42
C ILE A 15 -18.22 -4.84 -10.97
N ALA A 16 -19.43 -5.26 -10.57
CA ALA A 16 -19.88 -5.09 -9.18
C ALA A 16 -19.07 -5.92 -8.16
N LEU A 17 -18.54 -7.08 -8.57
CA LEU A 17 -17.68 -7.90 -7.72
C LEU A 17 -16.28 -7.28 -7.57
N ASP A 18 -15.72 -6.76 -8.67
CA ASP A 18 -14.42 -6.08 -8.67
C ASP A 18 -14.46 -4.82 -7.80
N MET A 19 -15.57 -4.05 -7.82
CA MET A 19 -15.74 -2.88 -6.96
C MET A 19 -15.73 -3.23 -5.46
N ALA A 20 -16.33 -4.37 -5.07
CA ALA A 20 -16.34 -4.81 -3.68
C ALA A 20 -14.98 -5.34 -3.21
N ASP A 21 -14.19 -5.92 -4.13
CA ASP A 21 -12.81 -6.36 -3.86
C ASP A 21 -11.87 -5.14 -3.74
N ASP A 22 -12.08 -4.13 -4.58
CA ASP A 22 -11.36 -2.87 -4.58
C ASP A 22 -11.50 -2.14 -3.23
N ASP A 23 -12.73 -1.97 -2.73
CA ASP A 23 -12.98 -1.34 -1.42
C ASP A 23 -12.25 -2.06 -0.27
N LEU A 24 -12.22 -3.39 -0.31
CA LEU A 24 -11.57 -4.20 0.72
C LEU A 24 -10.04 -4.07 0.67
N GLU A 25 -9.45 -4.14 -0.53
CA GLU A 25 -8.02 -4.00 -0.71
C GLU A 25 -7.54 -2.57 -0.36
N ILE A 26 -8.30 -1.53 -0.72
CA ILE A 26 -8.00 -0.15 -0.30
C ILE A 26 -7.97 -0.03 1.22
N TYR A 27 -9.01 -0.52 1.88
CA TYR A 27 -9.10 -0.46 3.35
C TYR A 27 -7.94 -1.18 4.01
N LYS A 28 -7.54 -2.34 3.48
CA LYS A 28 -6.39 -3.11 3.95
C LYS A 28 -5.08 -2.35 3.75
N LEU A 29 -4.84 -1.76 2.57
CA LEU A 29 -3.64 -0.97 2.29
C LEU A 29 -3.54 0.26 3.20
N TRP A 30 -4.65 0.98 3.38
CA TRP A 30 -4.74 2.11 4.30
C TRP A 30 -4.38 1.70 5.73
N ARG A 31 -4.95 0.58 6.23
CA ARG A 31 -4.64 0.07 7.58
C ARG A 31 -3.18 -0.33 7.75
N VAL A 32 -2.61 -1.03 6.77
CA VAL A 32 -1.19 -1.43 6.81
C VAL A 32 -0.31 -0.19 6.85
N ARG A 33 -0.56 0.81 5.99
CA ARG A 33 0.20 2.07 5.98
C ARG A 33 0.10 2.78 7.34
N LYS A 34 -1.10 2.87 7.92
CA LYS A 34 -1.31 3.50 9.24
C LYS A 34 -0.48 2.81 10.33
N THR A 35 -0.47 1.48 10.36
CA THR A 35 0.36 0.71 11.29
C THR A 35 1.85 0.95 11.05
N CYS A 36 2.31 1.02 9.80
CA CYS A 36 3.70 1.35 9.49
C CYS A 36 4.09 2.75 9.97
N MET A 37 3.21 3.75 9.83
CA MET A 37 3.45 5.11 10.34
C MET A 37 3.58 5.14 11.86
N GLN A 38 2.69 4.44 12.56
CA GLN A 38 2.78 4.27 14.02
C GLN A 38 4.08 3.58 14.42
N MET A 39 4.46 2.52 13.70
CA MET A 39 5.70 1.78 13.91
C MET A 39 6.95 2.66 13.76
N CYS A 40 6.97 3.55 12.76
CA CYS A 40 8.05 4.52 12.54
C CYS A 40 8.10 5.56 13.66
N HIS A 41 6.95 6.14 14.03
CA HIS A 41 6.84 7.10 15.12
C HIS A 41 7.34 6.51 16.46
N ASP A 42 6.87 5.31 16.81
CA ASP A 42 7.25 4.61 18.05
C ASP A 42 8.75 4.27 18.12
N ARG A 43 9.43 4.25 16.98
CA ARG A 43 10.89 4.04 16.87
C ARG A 43 11.70 5.34 16.90
N GLY A 44 11.07 6.50 17.03
CA GLY A 44 11.75 7.81 17.04
C GLY A 44 11.99 8.40 15.65
N TYR A 45 11.29 7.91 14.61
CA TYR A 45 11.33 8.55 13.30
C TYR A 45 10.32 9.68 13.20
N LEU A 46 10.67 10.70 12.41
CA LEU A 46 9.85 11.87 12.18
C LEU A 46 8.61 11.49 11.35
N VAL A 47 7.46 11.45 12.02
CA VAL A 47 6.13 11.23 11.42
C VAL A 47 5.19 12.27 11.99
N THR A 48 4.42 12.93 11.13
CA THR A 48 3.48 13.98 11.56
C THR A 48 2.18 13.39 12.11
N GLN A 49 1.47 14.15 12.95
CA GLN A 49 0.16 13.72 13.45
C GLN A 49 -0.85 13.54 12.30
N GLU A 50 -0.76 14.36 11.25
CA GLU A 50 -1.61 14.26 10.07
C GLU A 50 -1.40 12.93 9.33
N GLU A 51 -0.17 12.42 9.28
CA GLU A 51 0.12 11.09 8.71
C GLU A 51 -0.35 9.94 9.61
N LEU A 52 -0.27 10.11 10.94
CA LEU A 52 -0.73 9.11 11.91
C LEU A 52 -2.25 8.98 11.94
N ASP A 53 -2.97 10.09 11.79
CA ASP A 53 -4.44 10.15 11.85
C ASP A 53 -5.10 10.27 10.47
N GLN A 54 -4.36 9.99 9.39
CA GLN A 54 -4.87 10.07 8.04
C GLN A 54 -6.17 9.27 7.87
N PRO A 55 -7.30 9.92 7.53
CA PRO A 55 -8.56 9.23 7.29
C PRO A 55 -8.54 8.47 5.96
N LEU A 56 -9.39 7.46 5.83
CA LEU A 56 -9.50 6.64 4.62
C LEU A 56 -9.81 7.49 3.37
N GLU A 57 -10.70 8.49 3.50
CA GLU A 57 -11.08 9.38 2.41
C GLU A 57 -9.88 10.16 1.88
N SER A 58 -9.06 10.74 2.76
CA SER A 58 -7.82 11.43 2.37
C SER A 58 -6.81 10.48 1.72
N PHE A 59 -6.73 9.23 2.17
CA PHE A 59 -5.90 8.22 1.54
C PHE A 59 -6.35 7.90 0.12
N ILE A 60 -7.67 7.78 -0.10
CA ILE A 60 -8.27 7.56 -1.41
C ILE A 60 -8.06 8.77 -2.32
N GLU A 61 -8.19 9.99 -1.81
CA GLU A 61 -7.93 11.22 -2.58
C GLU A 61 -6.48 11.31 -3.06
N LEU A 62 -5.53 10.88 -2.22
CA LEU A 62 -4.10 10.96 -2.52
C LEU A 62 -3.62 9.85 -3.46
N HIS A 63 -4.11 8.62 -3.27
CA HIS A 63 -3.58 7.44 -3.97
C HIS A 63 -4.58 6.76 -4.94
N GLY A 64 -5.87 7.10 -4.88
CA GLY A 64 -6.95 6.57 -5.72
C GLY A 64 -7.82 5.50 -5.05
N ASP A 65 -8.90 5.15 -5.75
CA ASP A 65 -10.01 4.30 -5.28
C ASP A 65 -10.19 2.99 -6.08
N LYS A 66 -9.24 2.63 -6.94
CA LYS A 66 -9.33 1.47 -7.86
C LYS A 66 -8.02 0.68 -7.88
N PRO A 67 -7.73 -0.15 -6.86
CA PRO A 67 -6.55 -0.99 -6.84
C PRO A 67 -6.54 -1.99 -8.00
N SER A 68 -7.70 -2.42 -8.51
CA SER A 68 -7.82 -3.17 -9.78
C SER A 68 -7.18 -2.47 -10.98
N GLN A 69 -7.06 -1.15 -10.94
CA GLN A 69 -6.40 -0.31 -11.96
C GLN A 69 -5.01 0.17 -11.53
N GLY A 70 -4.48 -0.37 -10.42
CA GLY A 70 -3.19 0.01 -9.86
C GLY A 70 -3.21 1.36 -9.11
N ARG A 71 -4.36 1.75 -8.54
CA ARG A 71 -4.53 3.00 -7.79
C ARG A 71 -5.31 2.76 -6.49
N PRO A 72 -4.69 2.64 -5.32
CA PRO A 72 -3.27 2.88 -5.03
C PRO A 72 -2.34 1.84 -5.67
N SER A 73 -1.25 2.29 -6.28
CA SER A 73 -0.11 1.40 -6.54
C SER A 73 0.62 1.18 -5.23
N ARG A 74 1.08 -0.05 -4.98
CA ARG A 74 1.87 -0.34 -3.77
C ARG A 74 3.17 0.47 -3.76
N ASN A 75 3.76 0.73 -4.92
CA ASN A 75 4.97 1.53 -5.00
C ASN A 75 4.75 2.96 -4.46
N ASP A 76 3.57 3.55 -4.65
CA ASP A 76 3.23 4.89 -4.15
C ASP A 76 3.06 4.94 -2.62
N LEU A 77 2.95 3.78 -1.96
CA LEU A 77 2.87 3.67 -0.50
C LEU A 77 4.25 3.61 0.15
N THR A 78 5.31 3.57 -0.65
CA THR A 78 6.69 3.53 -0.20
C THR A 78 7.06 4.82 0.53
N VAL A 79 7.69 4.69 1.70
CA VAL A 79 7.93 5.81 2.61
C VAL A 79 9.40 5.86 3.01
N LEU A 80 9.94 7.08 3.07
CA LEU A 80 11.24 7.39 3.64
C LEU A 80 11.03 8.31 4.84
N VAL A 81 11.48 7.89 6.01
CA VAL A 81 11.46 8.70 7.24
C VAL A 81 12.87 8.89 7.78
N ALA A 82 13.17 10.06 8.32
CA ALA A 82 14.43 10.36 9.00
C ALA A 82 14.24 10.31 10.52
N HIS A 83 15.27 9.90 11.26
CA HIS A 83 15.23 9.88 12.71
C HIS A 83 15.17 11.30 13.28
N THR A 84 14.47 11.51 14.41
CA THR A 84 14.31 12.84 15.00
C THR A 84 15.62 13.44 15.53
N ASP A 85 16.51 12.58 16.03
CA ASP A 85 17.77 13.00 16.64
C ASP A 85 18.95 13.05 15.66
N ASP A 86 18.92 12.24 14.60
CA ASP A 86 19.98 12.13 13.60
C ASP A 86 19.37 12.03 12.19
N PRO A 87 19.39 13.10 11.38
CA PRO A 87 18.80 13.08 10.05
C PRO A 87 19.58 12.21 9.03
N THR A 88 20.76 11.70 9.40
CA THR A 88 21.51 10.73 8.58
C THR A 88 21.04 9.30 8.79
N ASP A 89 20.35 9.02 9.91
CA ASP A 89 19.65 7.75 10.13
C ASP A 89 18.28 7.83 9.46
N GLN A 90 18.11 7.05 8.40
CA GLN A 90 16.89 7.02 7.59
C GLN A 90 16.36 5.60 7.51
N LEU A 91 15.04 5.47 7.61
CA LEU A 91 14.32 4.22 7.44
C LEU A 91 13.48 4.28 6.16
N PHE A 92 13.70 3.29 5.32
CA PHE A 92 13.00 3.14 4.05
C PHE A 92 12.05 1.93 4.12
N VAL A 93 10.75 2.17 3.89
CA VAL A 93 9.69 1.16 3.94
C VAL A 93 9.13 0.95 2.54
N PHE A 94 9.42 -0.20 1.94
CA PHE A 94 8.98 -0.56 0.59
C PHE A 94 7.72 -1.43 0.61
N PHE A 95 6.82 -1.18 -0.35
CA PHE A 95 5.63 -2.00 -0.58
C PHE A 95 5.67 -2.58 -2.00
N PRO A 96 6.28 -3.76 -2.19
CA PRO A 96 6.37 -4.37 -3.50
C PRO A 96 5.00 -4.87 -4.02
N GLU A 97 4.78 -4.70 -5.32
CA GLU A 97 3.60 -5.21 -6.04
C GLU A 97 3.61 -6.73 -6.19
N GLU A 98 4.80 -7.32 -6.37
CA GLU A 98 4.95 -8.74 -6.58
C GLU A 98 4.55 -9.55 -5.32
N PRO A 99 3.67 -10.55 -5.42
CA PRO A 99 3.30 -11.38 -4.28
C PRO A 99 4.46 -12.25 -3.78
N LYS A 100 5.44 -12.52 -4.65
CA LYS A 100 6.67 -13.24 -4.32
C LYS A 100 7.86 -12.37 -4.65
N ILE A 101 8.65 -12.06 -3.63
CA ILE A 101 9.81 -11.19 -3.78
C ILE A 101 11.01 -12.00 -4.28
N GLY A 102 11.50 -11.64 -5.46
CA GLY A 102 12.68 -12.24 -6.05
C GLY A 102 13.96 -11.46 -5.75
N ILE A 103 15.12 -12.07 -6.02
CA ILE A 103 16.44 -11.41 -5.88
C ILE A 103 16.52 -10.14 -6.74
N LYS A 104 15.83 -10.10 -7.88
CA LYS A 104 15.79 -8.92 -8.76
C LYS A 104 15.19 -7.72 -8.03
N THR A 105 14.05 -7.90 -7.37
CA THR A 105 13.34 -6.88 -6.60
C THR A 105 14.19 -6.40 -5.42
N ILE A 106 14.81 -7.33 -4.68
CA ILE A 106 15.71 -6.99 -3.56
C ILE A 106 16.91 -6.17 -4.05
N LYS A 107 17.52 -6.55 -5.18
CA LYS A 107 18.64 -5.80 -5.76
C LYS A 107 18.23 -4.39 -6.17
N ALA A 108 17.05 -4.21 -6.75
CA ALA A 108 16.54 -2.89 -7.11
C ALA A 108 16.33 -2.02 -5.86
N ILE A 109 15.74 -2.58 -4.81
CA ILE A 109 15.58 -1.93 -3.51
C ILE A 109 16.94 -1.50 -2.93
N CYS A 110 17.93 -2.39 -2.94
CA CYS A 110 19.28 -2.07 -2.47
C CYS A 110 20.01 -0.99 -3.29
N GLN A 111 19.61 -0.73 -4.52
CA GLN A 111 20.18 0.35 -5.33
C GLN A 111 19.53 1.71 -5.04
N GLN A 112 18.39 1.72 -4.36
CA GLN A 112 17.68 2.93 -3.94
C GLN A 112 18.02 3.36 -2.51
N MET A 113 18.71 2.50 -1.75
CA MET A 113 19.33 2.82 -0.45
C MET A 113 20.71 3.44 -0.66
#